data_AF-A0A8B6LTK9-F1
#
_entry.id   AF-A0A8B6LTK9-F1
#
_cell.length_a   1.000
_cell.length_b   1.000
_cell.length_c   1.000
_cell.angle_alpha   90.00
_cell.angle_beta   90.00
_cell.angle_gamma   90.00
#
_symmetry.space_group_name_H-M   'P 1'
#
loop_
_entity.id
_entity.type
_entity.pdbx_description
1 polymer ?
#
loop_
_entity_poly.entity_id
_entity_poly.type
_entity_poly.pdbx_seq_one_letter_code
_entity_poly.pdbx_strand_id
1 'polypeptide(L)'
;MFKQLLFVVSIVAAQASTAQNLPPVPTEKSAEYVFSVHVCRRVEKVEDAFHPCVTTATSRLASQTGDTASTSNFRQVTYLASSPAGPARSAEHVATAPALSPQAVKVGYELSLKPLYESDGLAYVQYDLSAAQIARWVAVEGEGVAIRLHVPELQETKLSGTDKVRPGQSFRIDRSGYVFEVRLLSAAPPTSY
;
A
#
# COMPACT_ATOMS: atom_id res chain seq x y z
N MET A 1 5.37 5.13 91.24
CA MET A 1 3.96 5.55 91.10
C MET A 1 3.89 6.68 90.09
N PHE A 2 3.39 6.42 88.88
CA PHE A 2 2.51 7.31 88.10
C PHE A 2 2.11 6.56 86.82
N LYS A 3 0.82 6.22 86.71
CA LYS A 3 0.13 5.75 85.51
C LYS A 3 -0.04 6.95 84.57
N GLN A 4 0.13 6.79 83.27
CA GLN A 4 -0.71 7.47 82.27
C GLN A 4 -0.98 6.56 81.08
N LEU A 5 -2.28 6.47 80.77
CA LEU A 5 -2.91 5.74 79.67
C LEU A 5 -2.90 6.60 78.39
N LEU A 6 -2.84 5.88 77.25
CA LEU A 6 -3.46 6.13 75.93
C LEU A 6 -3.35 7.52 75.27
N PHE A 7 -3.03 7.54 73.97
CA PHE A 7 -4.04 7.70 72.90
C PHE A 7 -3.39 7.41 71.54
N VAL A 8 -4.01 6.50 70.78
CA VAL A 8 -3.74 6.23 69.37
C VAL A 8 -4.40 7.35 68.56
N VAL A 9 -3.64 8.04 67.71
CA VAL A 9 -4.18 8.89 66.65
C VAL A 9 -3.49 8.50 65.35
N SER A 10 -4.17 7.67 64.55
CA SER A 10 -3.82 7.40 63.17
C SER A 10 -4.20 8.61 62.32
N ILE A 11 -3.22 9.35 61.82
CA ILE A 11 -3.46 10.42 60.84
C ILE A 11 -3.56 9.75 59.46
N VAL A 12 -4.79 9.60 58.98
CA VAL A 12 -5.06 9.36 57.55
C VAL A 12 -4.84 10.70 56.85
N ALA A 13 -3.67 10.89 56.24
CA ALA A 13 -3.46 11.98 55.29
C ALA A 13 -4.15 11.59 53.98
N ALA A 14 -5.38 12.08 53.79
CA ALA A 14 -6.00 12.13 52.47
C ALA A 14 -5.13 13.02 51.57
N GLN A 15 -4.38 12.41 50.65
CA GLN A 15 -3.77 13.14 49.55
C GLN A 15 -4.90 13.61 48.64
N ALA A 16 -5.32 14.86 48.83
CA ALA A 16 -6.07 15.58 47.82
C ALA A 16 -5.14 15.71 46.60
N SER A 17 -5.36 14.85 45.61
CA SER A 17 -4.80 15.01 44.27
C SER A 17 -5.30 16.34 43.74
N THR A 18 -4.47 17.37 43.86
CA THR A 18 -4.63 18.57 43.05
C THR A 18 -4.29 18.14 41.65
N ALA A 19 -5.32 17.77 40.89
CA ALA A 19 -5.27 17.79 39.44
C ALA A 19 -4.87 19.22 39.07
N GLN A 20 -3.57 19.43 38.87
CA GLN A 20 -3.08 20.62 38.23
C GLN A 20 -3.80 20.66 36.88
N ASN A 21 -4.62 21.70 36.71
CA ASN A 21 -5.05 22.20 35.41
C ASN A 21 -3.78 22.53 34.64
N LEU A 22 -3.14 21.50 34.08
CA LEU A 22 -2.18 21.67 33.02
C LEU A 22 -2.96 22.35 31.89
N PRO A 23 -2.45 23.46 31.32
CA PRO A 23 -3.02 23.97 30.08
C PRO A 23 -3.08 22.79 29.09
N PRO A 24 -4.13 22.69 28.27
CA PRO A 24 -4.17 21.67 27.23
C PRO A 24 -2.87 21.78 26.45
N VAL A 25 -2.12 20.67 26.39
CA VAL A 25 -0.93 20.59 25.54
C VAL A 25 -1.37 21.06 24.17
N PRO A 26 -0.79 22.15 23.62
CA PRO A 26 -1.17 22.59 22.30
C PRO A 26 -0.96 21.40 21.39
N THR A 27 -2.05 20.90 20.80
CA THR A 27 -2.01 19.92 19.73
C THR A 27 -1.21 20.59 18.63
N GLU A 28 0.08 20.25 18.58
CA GLU A 28 1.00 20.70 17.56
C GLU A 28 0.33 20.34 16.23
N LYS A 29 -0.18 21.37 15.54
CA LYS A 29 -0.89 21.15 14.28
C LYS A 29 0.09 20.40 13.38
N SER A 30 -0.31 19.23 12.88
CA SER A 30 0.56 18.42 12.03
C SER A 30 0.72 19.13 10.68
N ALA A 31 1.95 19.16 10.13
CA ALA A 31 2.21 19.75 8.82
C ALA A 31 1.42 18.99 7.73
N GLU A 32 0.82 19.71 6.80
CA GLU A 32 0.10 19.12 5.66
C GLU A 32 1.03 19.02 4.44
N TYR A 33 1.12 17.83 3.87
CA TYR A 33 1.89 17.52 2.67
C TYR A 33 0.94 17.20 1.54
N VAL A 34 1.19 17.79 0.38
CA VAL A 34 0.41 17.53 -0.83
C VAL A 34 1.32 17.01 -1.92
N PHE A 35 1.06 15.79 -2.37
CA PHE A 35 1.79 15.11 -3.43
C PHE A 35 0.99 15.10 -4.73
N SER A 36 1.69 15.21 -5.85
CA SER A 36 1.22 14.75 -7.15
C SER A 36 1.92 13.45 -7.49
N VAL A 37 1.14 12.41 -7.79
CA VAL A 37 1.65 11.12 -8.24
C VAL A 37 1.27 10.97 -9.70
N HIS A 38 2.27 10.89 -10.58
CA HIS A 38 2.09 10.51 -11.97
C HIS A 38 2.54 9.07 -12.16
N VAL A 39 1.64 8.21 -12.60
CA VAL A 39 1.90 6.79 -12.83
C VAL A 39 1.88 6.52 -14.32
N CYS A 40 2.95 5.92 -14.81
CA CYS A 40 3.11 5.47 -16.18
C CYS A 40 3.24 3.95 -16.22
N ARG A 41 2.40 3.27 -17.00
CA ARG A 41 2.58 1.85 -17.34
C ARG A 41 3.40 1.73 -18.63
N ARG A 42 4.41 0.87 -18.61
CA ARG A 42 5.24 0.44 -19.74
C ARG A 42 4.83 -0.97 -20.16
N VAL A 43 4.89 -1.25 -21.46
CA VAL A 43 4.74 -2.61 -22.00
C VAL A 43 6.14 -3.16 -22.30
N GLU A 44 6.46 -4.33 -21.76
CA GLU A 44 7.77 -4.98 -21.98
C GLU A 44 7.95 -5.53 -23.41
N LYS A 45 6.89 -5.57 -24.23
CA LYS A 45 6.99 -6.01 -25.63
C LYS A 45 7.36 -4.89 -26.59
N VAL A 46 8.64 -4.53 -26.65
CA VAL A 46 9.27 -4.11 -27.91
C VAL A 46 10.73 -4.58 -27.84
N GLU A 47 11.15 -5.45 -28.75
CA GLU A 47 12.51 -5.99 -28.83
C GLU A 47 13.60 -4.91 -29.10
N ASP A 48 13.22 -3.65 -29.28
CA ASP A 48 14.13 -2.53 -29.50
C ASP A 48 13.88 -1.39 -28.50
N ALA A 49 14.72 -1.35 -27.45
CA ALA A 49 15.21 -0.22 -26.64
C ALA A 49 14.27 0.94 -26.17
N PHE A 50 12.98 0.96 -26.47
CA PHE A 50 12.05 2.00 -26.01
C PHE A 50 10.78 1.35 -25.48
N HIS A 51 10.54 1.53 -24.17
CA HIS A 51 9.29 1.13 -23.53
C HIS A 51 8.38 2.37 -23.39
N PRO A 52 7.53 2.67 -24.39
CA PRO A 52 6.68 3.85 -24.34
C PRO A 52 5.69 3.76 -23.17
N CYS A 53 5.33 4.92 -22.64
CA CYS A 53 4.24 5.02 -21.70
C CYS A 53 2.91 4.76 -22.44
N VAL A 54 2.20 3.70 -22.07
CA VAL A 54 0.93 3.33 -22.71
C VAL A 54 -0.30 3.73 -21.90
N THR A 55 -0.13 4.03 -20.62
CA THR A 55 -1.23 4.49 -19.76
C THR A 55 -0.67 5.40 -18.69
N THR A 56 -1.28 6.57 -18.54
CA THR A 56 -0.94 7.56 -17.52
C THR A 56 -2.10 7.77 -16.57
N ALA A 57 -1.83 7.78 -15.27
CA ALA A 57 -2.78 8.23 -14.24
C ALA A 57 -2.11 9.30 -13.39
N THR A 58 -2.85 10.37 -13.07
CA THR A 58 -2.37 11.41 -12.16
C THR A 58 -3.28 11.46 -10.95
N SER A 59 -2.71 11.41 -9.76
CA SER A 59 -3.43 11.56 -8.49
C SER A 59 -2.85 12.69 -7.68
N ARG A 60 -3.70 13.36 -6.89
CA ARG A 60 -3.29 14.31 -5.86
C ARG A 60 -3.58 13.70 -4.50
N LEU A 61 -2.57 13.60 -3.65
CA LEU A 61 -2.67 13.01 -2.31
C LEU A 61 -2.33 14.06 -1.27
N ALA A 62 -3.22 14.29 -0.32
CA ALA A 62 -2.96 15.15 0.84
C ALA A 62 -2.85 14.28 2.09
N SER A 63 -1.85 14.54 2.93
CA SER A 63 -1.57 13.75 4.13
C SER A 63 -0.90 14.63 5.19
N GLN A 64 -1.12 14.30 6.46
CA GLN A 64 -0.42 14.95 7.56
C GLN A 64 0.83 14.16 7.96
N THR A 65 1.74 14.76 8.73
CA THR A 65 2.87 14.04 9.30
C THR A 65 2.38 12.81 10.08
N GLY A 66 2.90 11.63 9.73
CA GLY A 66 2.55 10.36 10.35
C GLY A 66 1.36 9.62 9.71
N ASP A 67 0.56 10.30 8.90
CA ASP A 67 -0.59 9.71 8.23
C ASP A 67 -0.20 9.10 6.88
N THR A 68 -1.03 8.19 6.38
CA THR A 68 -0.84 7.56 5.07
C THR A 68 -1.91 8.06 4.10
N ALA A 69 -1.49 8.48 2.91
CA ALA A 69 -2.37 8.70 1.78
C ALA A 69 -2.00 7.78 0.62
N SER A 70 -3.01 7.24 -0.07
CA SER A 70 -2.81 6.18 -1.05
C SER A 70 -3.56 6.43 -2.36
N THR A 71 -3.00 5.93 -3.46
CA THR A 71 -3.66 5.84 -4.77
C THR A 71 -3.58 4.41 -5.29
N SER A 72 -4.61 3.94 -6.00
CA SER A 72 -4.63 2.59 -6.59
C SER A 72 -5.35 2.56 -7.93
N ASN A 73 -4.97 1.59 -8.77
CA ASN A 73 -5.64 1.30 -10.04
C ASN A 73 -5.68 -0.22 -10.28
N PHE A 74 -6.15 -0.97 -9.30
CA PHE A 74 -6.36 -2.40 -9.50
C PHE A 74 -7.61 -2.67 -10.34
N ARG A 75 -7.49 -3.60 -11.28
CA ARG A 75 -8.60 -4.16 -12.06
C ARG A 75 -8.53 -5.68 -12.06
N GLN A 76 -9.67 -6.30 -12.30
CA GLN A 76 -9.80 -7.74 -12.41
C GLN A 76 -9.70 -8.16 -13.88
N VAL A 77 -8.88 -9.16 -14.19
CA VAL A 77 -8.80 -9.80 -15.50
C VAL A 77 -9.31 -11.22 -15.38
N THR A 78 -10.37 -11.53 -16.11
CA THR A 78 -10.99 -12.86 -16.14
C THR A 78 -10.38 -13.68 -17.27
N TYR A 79 -10.10 -14.96 -17.00
CA TYR A 79 -9.60 -15.94 -17.95
C TYR A 79 -10.26 -17.30 -17.72
N LEU A 80 -10.16 -18.20 -18.70
CA LEU A 80 -10.69 -19.56 -18.56
C LEU A 80 -9.57 -20.51 -18.15
N ALA A 81 -9.80 -21.31 -17.11
CA ALA A 81 -8.90 -22.39 -16.73
C ALA A 81 -9.68 -23.70 -16.55
N SER A 82 -9.01 -24.83 -16.74
CA SER A 82 -9.54 -26.14 -16.37
C SER A 82 -9.60 -26.26 -14.85
N SER A 83 -10.75 -26.62 -14.30
CA SER A 83 -10.85 -26.95 -12.87
C SER A 83 -9.97 -28.16 -12.54
N PRO A 84 -9.32 -28.21 -11.35
CA PRO A 84 -8.63 -29.43 -10.92
C PRO A 84 -9.66 -30.56 -10.87
N ALA A 85 -9.45 -31.60 -11.67
CA ALA A 85 -10.23 -32.81 -11.56
C ALA A 85 -10.02 -33.34 -10.13
N GLY A 86 -11.09 -33.35 -9.33
CA GLY A 86 -11.07 -34.08 -8.07
C GLY A 86 -10.69 -35.55 -8.31
N PRO A 87 -10.23 -36.29 -7.28
CA PRO A 87 -9.80 -37.66 -7.45
C PRO A 87 -10.90 -38.48 -8.15
N ALA A 88 -10.57 -39.00 -9.34
CA ALA A 88 -11.49 -39.75 -10.18
C ALA A 88 -12.04 -40.94 -9.39
N ARG A 89 -13.31 -40.89 -9.01
CA ARG A 89 -14.02 -42.06 -8.50
C ARG A 89 -14.61 -42.82 -9.68
N SER A 90 -14.03 -43.99 -9.92
CA SER A 90 -14.47 -45.11 -10.76
C SER A 90 -14.64 -44.89 -12.27
N ALA A 91 -14.11 -45.87 -12.98
CA ALA A 91 -14.12 -46.03 -14.43
C ALA A 91 -15.54 -46.26 -14.95
N GLU A 92 -16.17 -45.20 -15.43
CA GLU A 92 -17.26 -45.19 -16.42
C GLU A 92 -17.55 -43.72 -16.72
N HIS A 93 -16.64 -43.01 -17.42
CA HIS A 93 -16.89 -41.62 -17.78
C HIS A 93 -16.59 -41.37 -19.25
N VAL A 94 -17.68 -41.08 -19.95
CA VAL A 94 -17.77 -40.32 -21.21
C VAL A 94 -16.65 -39.28 -21.27
N ALA A 95 -16.08 -39.08 -22.46
CA ALA A 95 -15.17 -37.98 -22.78
C ALA A 95 -15.88 -36.64 -22.60
N THR A 96 -16.13 -36.25 -21.35
CA THR A 96 -16.69 -34.96 -21.00
C THR A 96 -15.56 -33.98 -21.17
N ALA A 97 -15.71 -33.03 -22.11
CA ALA A 97 -14.77 -31.92 -22.25
C ALA A 97 -14.49 -31.31 -20.87
N PRO A 98 -13.24 -30.98 -20.53
CA PRO A 98 -12.90 -30.49 -19.21
C PRO A 98 -13.75 -29.27 -18.89
N ALA A 99 -14.38 -29.28 -17.70
CA ALA A 99 -15.16 -28.16 -17.24
C ALA A 99 -14.25 -26.93 -17.09
N LEU A 100 -14.45 -25.95 -17.97
CA LEU A 100 -13.76 -24.66 -17.91
C LEU A 100 -14.49 -23.79 -16.90
N SER A 101 -13.78 -23.30 -15.88
CA SER A 101 -14.29 -22.33 -14.93
C SER A 101 -13.66 -20.96 -15.18
N PRO A 102 -14.46 -19.87 -15.17
CA PRO A 102 -13.92 -18.53 -15.14
C PRO A 102 -13.06 -18.34 -13.89
N GLN A 103 -11.79 -18.04 -14.09
CA GLN A 103 -10.85 -17.62 -13.08
C GLN A 103 -10.57 -16.13 -13.24
N ALA A 104 -10.07 -15.48 -12.19
CA ALA A 104 -9.72 -14.08 -12.26
C ALA A 104 -8.45 -13.74 -11.49
N VAL A 105 -7.68 -12.80 -12.03
CA VAL A 105 -6.48 -12.24 -11.39
C VAL A 105 -6.61 -10.73 -11.23
N LYS A 106 -6.01 -10.18 -10.18
CA LYS A 106 -5.99 -8.75 -9.89
C LYS A 106 -4.69 -8.16 -10.45
N VAL A 107 -4.80 -7.17 -11.33
CA VAL A 107 -3.65 -6.50 -11.97
C VAL A 107 -3.78 -4.99 -11.80
N GLY A 108 -2.67 -4.30 -11.60
CA GLY A 108 -2.66 -2.87 -11.30
C GLY A 108 -1.59 -2.53 -10.27
N TYR A 109 -1.84 -1.45 -9.54
CA TYR A 109 -0.94 -0.98 -8.50
C TYR A 109 -1.71 -0.36 -7.33
N GLU A 110 -1.01 -0.24 -6.22
CA GLU A 110 -1.33 0.61 -5.07
C GLU A 110 -0.02 1.23 -4.56
N LEU A 111 -0.01 2.55 -4.43
CA LEU A 111 1.09 3.31 -3.84
C LEU A 111 0.54 4.07 -2.64
N SER A 112 1.15 3.83 -1.50
CA SER A 112 0.89 4.52 -0.24
C SER A 112 2.08 5.40 0.10
N LEU A 113 1.83 6.64 0.49
CA LEU A 113 2.83 7.63 0.90
C LEU A 113 2.54 8.07 2.33
N LYS A 114 3.56 8.08 3.16
CA LYS A 114 3.53 8.51 4.55
C LYS A 114 4.64 9.53 4.81
N PRO A 115 4.32 10.82 4.91
CA PRO A 115 5.26 11.83 5.36
C PRO A 115 5.65 11.56 6.81
N LEU A 116 6.95 11.52 7.11
CA LEU A 116 7.45 11.20 8.45
C LEU A 116 7.79 12.42 9.28
N TYR A 117 8.54 13.37 8.70
CA TYR A 117 8.90 14.65 9.31
C TYR A 117 9.64 15.52 8.29
N GLU A 118 9.73 16.83 8.58
CA GLU A 118 10.61 17.74 7.86
C GLU A 118 11.87 18.05 8.68
N SER A 119 13.01 18.12 8.02
CA SER A 119 14.26 18.64 8.58
C SER A 119 15.03 19.32 7.45
N ASP A 120 15.55 20.53 7.70
CA ASP A 120 16.35 21.30 6.74
C ASP A 120 15.66 21.55 5.38
N GLY A 121 14.33 21.70 5.40
CA GLY A 121 13.50 21.90 4.21
C GLY A 121 13.33 20.66 3.33
N LEU A 122 13.68 19.48 3.84
CA LEU A 122 13.45 18.17 3.22
C LEU A 122 12.33 17.43 3.95
N ALA A 123 11.35 16.94 3.21
CA ALA A 123 10.36 16.00 3.71
C ALA A 123 10.87 14.57 3.54
N TYR A 124 10.87 13.78 4.61
CA TYR A 124 11.11 12.35 4.56
C TYR A 124 9.78 11.64 4.29
N VAL A 125 9.70 10.90 3.19
CA VAL A 125 8.47 10.23 2.75
C VAL A 125 8.73 8.74 2.70
N GLN A 126 8.09 8.00 3.60
CA GLN A 126 8.00 6.56 3.49
C GLN A 126 6.99 6.21 2.41
N TYR A 127 7.28 5.20 1.61
CA TYR A 127 6.37 4.68 0.61
C TYR A 127 6.26 3.17 0.68
N ASP A 128 5.06 2.67 0.41
CA ASP A 128 4.76 1.26 0.22
C ASP A 128 4.08 1.08 -1.14
N LEU A 129 4.68 0.26 -1.99
CA LEU A 129 4.23 -0.04 -3.34
C LEU A 129 3.87 -1.52 -3.44
N SER A 130 2.67 -1.79 -3.94
CA SER A 130 2.24 -3.10 -4.42
C SER A 130 1.87 -2.98 -5.89
N ALA A 131 2.43 -3.82 -6.76
CA ALA A 131 2.11 -3.83 -8.19
C ALA A 131 2.03 -5.25 -8.71
N ALA A 132 1.07 -5.49 -9.61
CA ALA A 132 0.89 -6.75 -10.30
C ALA A 132 0.58 -6.50 -11.78
N GLN A 133 1.26 -7.21 -12.67
CA GLN A 133 0.96 -7.19 -14.09
C GLN A 133 1.04 -8.58 -14.70
N ILE A 134 0.36 -8.77 -15.83
CA ILE A 134 0.52 -9.99 -16.64
C ILE A 134 1.81 -9.83 -17.44
N ALA A 135 2.82 -10.63 -17.12
CA ALA A 135 4.09 -10.66 -17.85
C ALA A 135 3.88 -11.31 -19.23
N ARG A 136 3.18 -12.46 -19.25
CA ARG A 136 2.81 -13.15 -20.49
C ARG A 136 1.61 -14.06 -20.27
N TRP A 137 1.02 -14.51 -21.37
CA TRP A 137 0.02 -15.57 -21.40
C TRP A 137 0.70 -16.86 -21.82
N VAL A 138 0.60 -17.90 -20.99
CA VAL A 138 1.23 -19.20 -21.24
C VAL A 138 0.17 -20.16 -21.72
N ALA A 139 0.43 -20.82 -22.86
CA ALA A 139 -0.39 -21.92 -23.32
C ALA A 139 -0.11 -23.13 -22.43
N VAL A 140 -1.15 -23.65 -21.77
CA VAL A 140 -1.11 -24.88 -20.99
C VAL A 140 -1.87 -25.94 -21.79
N GLU A 141 -1.15 -26.99 -22.18
CA GLU A 141 -1.74 -28.18 -22.81
C GLU A 141 -2.05 -29.19 -21.69
N GLY A 142 -3.32 -29.55 -21.54
CA GLY A 142 -3.72 -30.66 -20.68
C GLY A 142 -3.53 -31.98 -21.42
N GLU A 143 -2.95 -33.00 -20.78
CA GLU A 143 -2.91 -34.34 -21.35
C GLU A 143 -4.32 -34.80 -21.74
N GLY A 144 -4.50 -35.20 -23.00
CA GLY A 144 -5.79 -35.68 -23.52
C GLY A 144 -6.82 -34.60 -23.89
N VAL A 145 -6.46 -33.31 -23.90
CA VAL A 145 -7.39 -32.20 -24.21
C VAL A 145 -7.00 -31.49 -25.50
N ALA A 146 -7.93 -31.35 -26.46
CA ALA A 146 -7.73 -30.65 -27.73
C ALA A 146 -7.74 -29.10 -27.63
N ILE A 147 -7.83 -28.54 -26.42
CA ILE A 147 -8.01 -27.10 -26.17
C ILE A 147 -6.74 -26.55 -25.51
N ARG A 148 -6.11 -25.57 -26.18
CA ARG A 148 -5.02 -24.78 -25.60
C ARG A 148 -5.57 -23.69 -24.70
N LEU A 149 -5.36 -23.81 -23.39
CA LEU A 149 -5.75 -22.78 -22.42
C LEU A 149 -4.64 -21.75 -22.27
N HIS A 150 -5.01 -20.47 -22.19
CA HIS A 150 -4.05 -19.40 -21.92
C HIS A 150 -4.21 -18.93 -20.47
N VAL A 151 -3.20 -19.22 -19.66
CA VAL A 151 -3.15 -18.82 -18.25
C VAL A 151 -2.21 -17.61 -18.12
N PRO A 152 -2.57 -16.55 -17.39
CA PRO A 152 -1.70 -15.41 -17.20
C PRO A 152 -0.58 -15.75 -16.22
N GLU A 153 0.66 -15.50 -16.62
CA GLU A 153 1.81 -15.48 -15.70
C GLU A 153 1.94 -14.07 -15.13
N LEU A 154 1.79 -13.96 -13.81
CA LEU A 154 1.85 -12.68 -13.11
C LEU A 154 3.28 -12.34 -12.68
N GLN A 155 3.66 -11.09 -12.90
CA GLN A 155 4.79 -10.47 -12.23
C GLN A 155 4.25 -9.56 -11.13
N GLU A 156 4.51 -9.96 -9.88
CA GLU A 156 4.10 -9.23 -8.69
C GLU A 156 5.32 -8.57 -8.03
N THR A 157 5.08 -7.45 -7.37
CA THR A 157 6.10 -6.76 -6.59
C THR A 157 5.50 -6.09 -5.39
N LYS A 158 6.22 -6.21 -4.28
CA LYS A 158 6.06 -5.39 -3.09
C LYS A 158 7.38 -4.71 -2.80
N LEU A 159 7.35 -3.40 -2.63
CA LEU A 159 8.52 -2.60 -2.33
C LEU A 159 8.14 -1.57 -1.28
N SER A 160 8.95 -1.48 -0.24
CA SER A 160 8.86 -0.43 0.77
C SER A 160 10.17 0.33 0.80
N GLY A 161 10.11 1.63 1.05
CA GLY A 161 11.30 2.46 1.15
C GLY A 161 11.00 3.84 1.72
N THR A 162 12.05 4.65 1.83
CA THR A 162 11.96 6.03 2.28
C THR A 162 12.79 6.89 1.33
N ASP A 163 12.20 7.97 0.85
CA ASP A 163 12.89 8.96 0.04
C ASP A 163 12.84 10.34 0.71
N LYS A 164 13.72 11.25 0.27
CA LYS A 164 13.78 12.63 0.76
C LYS A 164 13.48 13.56 -0.40
N VAL A 165 12.52 14.46 -0.21
CA VAL A 165 12.06 15.35 -1.28
C VAL A 165 11.82 16.76 -0.76
N ARG A 166 12.21 17.77 -1.53
CA ARG A 166 11.84 19.17 -1.24
C ARG A 166 10.54 19.55 -1.95
N PRO A 167 9.79 20.56 -1.46
CA PRO A 167 8.71 21.16 -2.21
C PRO A 167 9.16 21.55 -3.62
N GLY A 168 8.38 21.14 -4.62
CA GLY A 168 8.66 21.34 -6.04
C GLY A 168 9.51 20.25 -6.69
N GLN A 169 10.20 19.39 -5.93
CA GLN A 169 11.01 18.29 -6.44
C GLN A 169 10.22 16.99 -6.57
N SER A 170 10.72 16.07 -7.41
CA SER A 170 10.17 14.72 -7.58
C SER A 170 11.22 13.65 -7.30
N PHE A 171 10.73 12.48 -6.90
CA PHE A 171 11.47 11.22 -6.88
C PHE A 171 10.74 10.18 -7.71
N ARG A 172 11.47 9.12 -8.10
CA ARG A 172 10.99 8.13 -9.07
C ARG A 172 11.11 6.72 -8.52
N ILE A 173 10.01 5.95 -8.61
CA ILE A 173 9.98 4.51 -8.32
C ILE A 173 9.68 3.77 -9.62
N ASP A 174 10.54 2.82 -9.98
CA ASP A 174 10.46 2.07 -11.24
C ASP A 174 10.39 0.56 -10.93
N ARG A 175 9.21 -0.06 -11.05
CA ARG A 175 9.01 -1.49 -10.71
C ARG A 175 7.88 -2.12 -11.52
N SER A 176 8.11 -3.37 -11.97
CA SER A 176 7.09 -4.26 -12.57
C SER A 176 6.21 -3.61 -13.61
N GLY A 177 6.86 -2.99 -14.61
CA GLY A 177 6.18 -2.32 -15.71
C GLY A 177 5.53 -0.98 -15.33
N TYR A 178 5.66 -0.50 -14.09
CA TYR A 178 5.17 0.81 -13.67
C TYR A 178 6.32 1.77 -13.33
N VAL A 179 6.11 3.04 -13.65
CA VAL A 179 6.95 4.16 -13.24
C VAL A 179 6.07 5.12 -12.47
N PHE A 180 6.45 5.42 -11.24
CA PHE A 180 5.82 6.41 -10.39
C PHE A 180 6.74 7.61 -10.31
N GLU A 181 6.29 8.76 -10.76
CA GLU A 181 6.92 10.04 -10.46
C GLU A 181 6.09 10.72 -9.37
N VAL A 182 6.70 10.86 -8.19
CA VAL A 182 6.06 11.45 -7.02
C VAL A 182 6.67 12.81 -6.80
N ARG A 183 5.86 13.86 -6.92
CA ARG A 183 6.26 15.24 -6.72
C ARG A 183 5.64 15.80 -5.45
N LEU A 184 6.45 16.33 -4.54
CA LEU A 184 5.94 17.11 -3.41
C LEU A 184 5.56 18.50 -3.93
N LEU A 185 4.28 18.86 -3.85
CA LEU A 185 3.80 20.17 -4.31
C LEU A 185 3.93 21.22 -3.22
N SER A 186 3.56 20.87 -1.99
CA SER A 186 3.64 21.74 -0.83
C SER A 186 3.83 20.92 0.43
N ALA A 187 4.63 21.46 1.35
CA ALA A 187 4.62 21.07 2.74
C ALA A 187 4.38 22.37 3.52
N ALA A 188 3.15 22.52 4.01
CA ALA A 188 2.79 23.70 4.78
C ALA A 188 3.09 23.40 6.25
N PRO A 189 3.94 24.20 6.93
CA PRO A 189 4.00 24.10 8.37
C PRO A 189 2.62 24.44 8.94
N PRO A 190 2.30 23.93 10.13
CA PRO A 190 1.08 24.32 10.80
C PRO A 190 0.96 25.83 10.90
N THR A 191 -0.12 26.39 10.35
CA THR A 191 -0.45 27.80 10.54
C THR A 191 -0.87 28.00 12.00
N SER A 192 0.03 28.56 12.81
CA SER A 192 -0.31 29.18 14.09
C SER A 192 -1.04 30.50 13.79
N TYR A 193 -2.32 30.58 14.13
CA TYR A 193 -3.07 31.83 14.23
C TYR A 193 -3.12 32.23 15.69
#